data_AF-A0A811S309-F1
#
_entry.id   AF-A0A811S309-F1
#
_cell.length_a   1.000
_cell.length_b   1.000
_cell.length_c   1.000
_cell.angle_alpha   90.00
_cell.angle_beta   90.00
_cell.angle_gamma   90.00
#
_symmetry.space_group_name_H-M   'P 1'
#
loop_
_entity.id
_entity.type
_entity.pdbx_description
1 polymer ?
#
loop_
_entity_poly.entity_id
_entity_poly.type
_entity_poly.pdbx_seq_one_letter_code
_entity_poly.pdbx_strand_id
1 'polypeptide(L)'
;MEDMLAHPAQDLETPRSSIEIVSKVLSQTSVASTFLKNAGIETPVSKSAASAAREAQLREQLQEEKERADNLKEQLVHLKKKAAETEESMARTQEVMLKNQQELEEFKKKQEANDMILQCILGLHLGNRAT
;
A
#
# COMPACT_ATOMS: atom_id res chain seq x y z
N MET A 1 34.14 35.37 -33.40
CA MET A 1 35.24 35.24 -32.41
C MET A 1 36.45 36.05 -32.85
N GLU A 2 36.85 36.00 -34.13
CA GLU A 2 37.95 36.81 -34.68
C GLU A 2 37.74 38.33 -34.57
N ASP A 3 36.52 38.84 -34.77
CA ASP A 3 36.25 40.29 -34.65
C ASP A 3 36.43 40.83 -33.22
N MET A 4 36.31 39.98 -32.20
CA MET A 4 36.52 40.37 -30.80
C MET A 4 38.00 40.41 -30.38
N LEU A 5 38.87 39.74 -31.16
CA LEU A 5 40.32 39.81 -31.01
C LEU A 5 40.89 41.12 -31.58
N ALA A 6 40.24 41.69 -32.59
CA ALA A 6 40.70 42.89 -33.29
C ALA A 6 40.33 44.21 -32.60
N HIS A 7 39.37 44.20 -31.67
CA HIS A 7 38.89 45.41 -31.02
C HIS A 7 39.30 45.45 -29.53
N PRO A 8 40.27 46.31 -29.15
CA PRO A 8 40.64 46.49 -27.75
C PRO A 8 39.42 46.98 -26.95
N ALA A 9 39.30 46.50 -25.71
CA ALA A 9 38.36 47.12 -24.79
C ALA A 9 38.78 48.57 -24.63
N GLN A 10 37.84 49.48 -24.86
CA GLN A 10 37.97 50.88 -24.48
C GLN A 10 38.40 50.88 -23.00
N ASP A 11 39.65 51.29 -22.76
CA ASP A 11 40.26 51.64 -21.47
C ASP A 11 41.10 50.62 -20.65
N LEU A 12 41.67 49.53 -21.21
CA LEU A 12 42.75 48.79 -20.51
C LEU A 12 43.81 48.18 -21.45
N GLU A 13 45.07 48.38 -21.08
CA GLU A 13 46.32 48.02 -21.78
C GLU A 13 46.64 46.51 -21.84
N THR A 14 45.66 45.63 -21.59
CA THR A 14 45.84 44.18 -21.60
C THR A 14 45.02 43.52 -22.72
N PRO A 15 45.63 42.67 -23.56
CA PRO A 15 44.89 41.84 -24.51
C PRO A 15 43.86 41.01 -23.75
N ARG A 16 42.59 41.02 -24.19
CA ARG A 16 41.54 40.19 -23.57
C ARG A 16 42.00 38.73 -23.53
N SER A 17 41.95 38.11 -22.35
CA SER A 17 42.31 36.71 -22.19
C SER A 17 41.37 35.81 -22.98
N SER A 18 41.89 34.77 -23.64
CA SER A 18 41.08 33.82 -24.41
C SER A 18 39.94 33.22 -23.57
N ILE A 19 40.15 33.05 -22.27
CA ILE A 19 39.14 32.58 -21.31
C ILE A 19 37.97 33.58 -21.18
N GLU A 20 38.26 34.87 -21.09
CA GLU A 20 37.22 35.91 -21.00
C GLU A 20 36.45 36.06 -22.30
N ILE A 21 37.13 35.94 -23.44
CA ILE A 21 36.52 35.97 -24.77
C ILE A 21 35.57 34.79 -24.93
N VAL A 22 36.04 33.58 -24.62
CA VAL A 22 35.21 32.37 -24.69
C VAL A 22 34.04 32.46 -23.71
N SER A 23 34.25 32.95 -22.48
CA SER A 23 33.17 33.18 -21.52
C SER A 23 32.11 34.16 -22.04
N LYS A 24 32.53 35.26 -22.68
CA LYS A 24 31.62 36.27 -23.24
C LYS A 24 30.86 35.75 -24.45
N VAL A 25 31.52 35.04 -25.35
CA VAL A 25 30.89 34.41 -26.54
C VAL A 25 29.93 33.31 -26.11
N LEU A 26 30.31 32.47 -25.15
CA LEU A 26 29.42 31.45 -24.60
C LEU A 26 28.22 32.12 -23.92
N SER A 27 28.40 33.19 -23.14
CA SER A 27 27.28 33.92 -22.52
C SER A 27 26.33 34.53 -23.55
N GLN A 28 26.85 35.04 -24.67
CA GLN A 28 26.05 35.61 -25.76
C GLN A 28 25.32 34.54 -26.60
N THR A 29 25.93 33.37 -26.79
CA THR A 29 25.39 32.29 -27.63
C THR A 29 24.62 31.22 -26.84
N SER A 30 24.76 31.21 -25.51
CA SER A 30 24.25 30.20 -24.57
C SER A 30 22.74 29.94 -24.74
N VAL A 31 21.95 30.99 -24.95
CA VAL A 31 20.48 30.86 -25.04
C VAL A 31 20.02 30.30 -26.40
N ALA A 32 20.84 30.43 -27.44
CA ALA A 32 20.50 30.02 -28.82
C ALA A 32 21.28 28.80 -29.33
N SER A 33 22.28 28.32 -28.58
CA SER A 33 23.15 27.23 -29.01
C SER A 33 22.47 25.86 -28.85
N THR A 34 22.05 25.30 -29.99
CA THR A 34 21.56 23.92 -30.09
C THR A 34 22.62 22.89 -29.73
N PHE A 35 23.91 23.20 -29.95
CA PHE A 35 25.03 22.33 -29.61
C PHE A 35 25.13 22.10 -28.10
N LEU A 36 25.03 23.16 -27.28
CA LEU A 36 25.09 23.04 -25.82
C LEU A 36 23.89 22.26 -25.27
N LYS A 37 22.70 22.47 -25.85
CA LYS A 37 21.49 21.71 -25.54
C LYS A 37 21.66 20.22 -25.82
N ASN A 38 22.27 19.87 -26.95
CA ASN A 38 22.50 18.47 -27.32
C ASN A 38 23.62 17.81 -26.50
N ALA A 39 24.60 18.60 -26.03
CA ALA A 39 25.67 18.13 -25.15
C ALA A 39 25.24 17.97 -23.67
N GLY A 40 23.97 18.24 -23.34
CA GLY A 40 23.45 18.17 -21.96
C GLY A 40 23.99 19.25 -21.03
N ILE A 41 24.62 20.30 -21.57
CA ILE A 41 25.10 21.43 -20.80
C ILE A 41 23.91 22.35 -20.59
N GLU A 42 23.24 22.19 -19.44
CA GLU A 42 22.14 23.05 -19.02
C GLU A 42 22.67 24.48 -18.87
N THR A 43 22.34 25.32 -19.85
CA THR A 43 22.44 26.76 -19.70
C THR A 43 21.44 27.18 -18.62
N PRO A 44 21.67 28.28 -17.88
CA PRO A 44 20.75 28.76 -16.85
C PRO A 44 19.48 29.33 -17.51
N VAL A 45 18.71 28.46 -18.13
CA VAL A 45 17.33 28.69 -18.54
C VAL A 45 16.51 28.42 -17.29
N SER A 46 15.96 29.49 -16.73
CA SER A 46 14.90 29.46 -15.73
C SER A 46 13.97 28.27 -16.00
N LYS A 47 13.80 27.37 -15.02
CA LYS A 47 12.90 26.21 -15.10
C LYS A 47 11.66 26.61 -15.89
N SER A 48 11.49 26.03 -17.08
CA SER A 48 10.36 26.34 -17.96
C SER A 48 9.06 26.19 -17.17
N ALA A 49 8.10 27.08 -17.36
CA ALA A 49 6.78 27.02 -16.71
C ALA A 49 6.13 25.62 -16.89
N ALA A 50 6.41 24.94 -18.00
CA ALA A 50 5.97 23.57 -18.26
C ALA A 50 6.60 22.54 -17.31
N SER A 51 7.87 22.71 -16.92
CA SER A 51 8.55 21.85 -15.94
C SER A 51 7.97 22.06 -14.54
N ALA A 52 7.72 23.31 -14.15
CA ALA A 52 7.13 23.62 -12.85
C ALA A 52 5.67 23.09 -12.74
N ALA A 53 4.89 23.22 -13.82
CA ALA A 53 3.54 22.67 -13.90
C ALA A 53 3.52 21.13 -13.76
N ARG A 54 4.45 20.44 -14.44
CA ARG A 54 4.58 18.98 -14.33
C ARG A 54 4.99 18.54 -12.92
N GLU A 55 5.90 19.28 -12.28
CA GLU A 55 6.32 19.02 -10.90
C GLU A 55 5.16 19.21 -9.91
N ALA A 56 4.32 20.22 -10.12
CA ALA A 56 3.12 20.45 -9.31
C ALA A 56 2.09 19.31 -9.47
N GLN A 57 1.82 18.90 -10.72
CA GLN A 57 0.92 17.79 -11.02
C GLN A 57 1.39 16.47 -10.41
N LEU A 58 2.69 16.18 -10.45
CA LEU A 58 3.27 14.99 -9.82
C LEU A 58 3.11 15.01 -8.29
N ARG A 59 3.25 16.19 -7.66
CA ARG A 59 3.03 16.33 -6.21
C ARG A 59 1.57 16.10 -5.82
N GLU A 60 0.64 16.61 -6.62
CA GLU A 60 -0.80 16.40 -6.42
C GLU A 60 -1.14 14.91 -6.53
N GLN A 61 -0.67 14.23 -7.58
CA GLN A 61 -0.88 12.79 -7.74
C GLN A 61 -0.30 11.97 -6.58
N LEU A 62 0.89 12.33 -6.09
CA LEU A 62 1.50 11.67 -4.93
C LEU A 62 0.65 11.85 -3.67
N GLN A 63 0.06 13.03 -3.48
CA GLN A 63 -0.79 13.30 -2.33
C GLN A 63 -2.09 12.51 -2.40
N GLU A 64 -2.76 12.51 -3.56
CA GLU A 64 -3.94 11.66 -3.78
C GLU A 64 -3.63 10.18 -3.56
N GLU A 65 -2.48 9.70 -4.03
CA GLU A 65 -2.07 8.31 -3.86
C GLU A 65 -1.82 7.98 -2.38
N LYS A 66 -1.19 8.89 -1.63
CA LYS A 66 -1.03 8.74 -0.18
C LYS A 66 -2.38 8.67 0.54
N GLU A 67 -3.29 9.57 0.22
CA GLU A 67 -4.64 9.59 0.81
C GLU A 67 -5.41 8.29 0.47
N ARG A 68 -5.33 7.81 -0.77
CA ARG A 68 -5.89 6.50 -1.15
C ARG A 68 -5.23 5.36 -0.40
N ALA A 69 -3.91 5.35 -0.27
CA ALA A 69 -3.17 4.30 0.41
C ALA A 69 -3.54 4.26 1.90
N ASP A 70 -3.69 5.41 2.55
CA ASP A 70 -4.08 5.47 3.95
C ASP A 70 -5.53 5.05 4.14
N ASN A 71 -6.45 5.46 3.25
CA ASN A 71 -7.82 4.97 3.26
C ASN A 71 -7.90 3.43 3.06
N LEU A 72 -7.09 2.87 2.16
CA LEU A 72 -7.02 1.42 1.96
C LEU A 72 -6.47 0.69 3.20
N LYS A 73 -5.46 1.25 3.88
CA LYS A 73 -4.96 0.69 5.14
C LYS A 73 -6.04 0.68 6.22
N GLU A 74 -6.80 1.76 6.37
CA GLU A 74 -7.91 1.83 7.33
C GLU A 74 -8.97 0.75 7.02
N GLN A 75 -9.35 0.61 5.74
CA GLN A 75 -10.27 -0.45 5.32
C GLN A 75 -9.73 -1.84 5.63
N LEU A 76 -8.44 -2.10 5.40
CA LEU A 76 -7.82 -3.39 5.74
C LEU A 76 -7.81 -3.66 7.25
N VAL A 77 -7.51 -2.65 8.07
CA VAL A 77 -7.56 -2.78 9.53
C VAL A 77 -8.97 -3.11 9.99
N HIS A 78 -9.97 -2.38 9.46
CA HIS A 78 -11.37 -2.63 9.78
C HIS A 78 -11.83 -4.03 9.33
N LEU A 79 -11.47 -4.44 8.11
CA LEU A 79 -11.80 -5.76 7.58
C LEU A 79 -11.15 -6.88 8.39
N LYS A 80 -9.88 -6.72 8.77
CA LYS A 80 -9.15 -7.68 9.61
C LYS A 80 -9.78 -7.81 11.00
N LYS A 81 -10.20 -6.70 11.60
CA LYS A 81 -10.92 -6.71 12.88
C LYS A 81 -12.24 -7.49 12.76
N LYS A 82 -13.04 -7.19 11.75
CA LYS A 82 -14.30 -7.88 11.49
C LYS A 82 -14.09 -9.38 11.21
N ALA A 83 -13.03 -9.73 10.50
CA ALA A 83 -12.66 -11.12 10.25
C ALA A 83 -12.32 -11.85 11.56
N ALA A 84 -11.50 -11.24 12.43
CA ALA A 84 -11.17 -11.81 13.73
C ALA A 84 -12.40 -12.00 14.63
N GLU A 85 -13.32 -11.01 14.68
CA GLU A 85 -14.57 -11.12 15.41
C GLU A 85 -15.48 -12.23 14.87
N THR A 86 -15.53 -12.39 13.54
CA THR A 86 -16.31 -13.45 12.88
C THR A 86 -15.71 -14.82 13.18
N GLU A 87 -14.38 -14.95 13.11
CA GLU A 87 -13.67 -16.18 13.44
C GLU A 87 -13.88 -16.60 14.90
N GLU A 88 -13.79 -15.65 15.83
CA GLU A 88 -14.08 -15.91 17.25
C GLU A 88 -15.53 -16.34 17.47
N SER A 89 -16.49 -15.70 16.81
CA SER A 89 -17.91 -16.08 16.88
C SER A 89 -18.14 -17.49 16.32
N MET A 90 -17.49 -17.85 15.22
CA MET A 90 -17.55 -19.20 14.66
C MET A 90 -16.93 -20.23 15.61
N ALA A 91 -15.76 -19.94 16.19
CA ALA A 91 -15.10 -20.83 17.14
C ALA A 91 -15.98 -21.09 18.38
N ARG A 92 -16.59 -20.04 18.96
CA ARG A 92 -17.55 -20.18 20.06
C ARG A 92 -18.77 -21.01 19.66
N THR A 93 -19.29 -20.81 18.45
CA THR A 93 -20.44 -21.58 17.95
C THR A 93 -20.09 -23.07 17.77
N GLN A 94 -18.90 -23.37 17.26
CA GLN A 94 -18.41 -24.75 17.15
C GLN A 94 -18.23 -25.41 18.52
N GLU A 95 -17.69 -24.69 19.50
CA GLU A 95 -17.55 -25.22 20.86
C GLU A 95 -18.91 -25.55 21.49
N VAL A 96 -19.90 -24.66 21.36
CA VAL A 96 -21.27 -24.90 21.84
C VAL A 96 -21.91 -26.08 21.12
N MET A 97 -21.73 -26.19 19.80
CA MET A 97 -22.22 -27.33 19.03
C MET A 97 -21.63 -28.65 19.53
N LEU A 98 -20.31 -28.71 19.76
CA LEU A 98 -19.62 -29.89 20.27
C LEU A 98 -20.13 -30.29 21.66
N LYS A 99 -20.28 -29.32 22.57
CA LYS A 99 -20.84 -29.56 23.91
C LYS A 99 -22.26 -30.10 23.85
N ASN A 100 -23.13 -29.47 23.06
CA ASN A 100 -24.51 -29.94 22.89
C ASN A 100 -24.57 -31.36 22.30
N GLN A 101 -23.65 -31.68 21.39
CA GLN A 101 -23.58 -33.03 20.81
C GLN A 101 -23.18 -34.08 21.86
N GLN A 102 -22.21 -33.76 22.72
CA GLN A 102 -21.81 -34.63 23.84
C GLN A 102 -22.97 -34.84 24.83
N GLU A 103 -23.67 -33.77 25.21
CA GLU A 103 -24.83 -33.85 26.10
C GLU A 103 -25.95 -34.72 25.51
N LEU A 104 -26.20 -34.61 24.20
CA LEU A 104 -27.19 -35.44 23.51
C LEU A 104 -26.80 -36.92 23.50
N GLU A 105 -25.52 -37.24 23.28
CA GLU A 105 -25.03 -38.61 23.34
C GLU A 105 -25.15 -39.20 24.75
N GLU A 106 -24.81 -38.42 25.78
CA GLU A 106 -24.97 -38.85 27.17
C GLU A 106 -26.43 -39.08 27.53
N PHE A 107 -27.31 -38.17 27.13
CA PHE A 107 -28.75 -38.30 27.33
C PHE A 107 -29.28 -39.57 26.66
N LYS A 108 -28.87 -39.82 25.41
CA LYS A 108 -29.25 -41.03 24.68
C LYS A 108 -28.80 -42.31 25.37
N LYS A 109 -27.55 -42.37 25.86
CA LYS A 109 -27.04 -43.52 26.63
C LYS A 109 -27.84 -43.75 27.91
N LYS A 110 -28.17 -42.67 28.63
CA LYS A 110 -29.00 -42.75 29.83
C LYS A 110 -30.41 -43.25 29.51
N GLN A 111 -30.98 -42.81 28.39
CA GLN A 111 -32.29 -43.27 27.91
C GLN A 111 -32.25 -44.76 27.58
N GLU A 112 -31.27 -45.22 26.80
CA GLU A 112 -31.10 -46.64 26.46
C GLU A 112 -30.94 -47.52 27.72
N ALA A 113 -30.16 -47.05 28.71
CA ALA A 113 -30.02 -47.75 29.99
C ALA A 113 -31.33 -47.78 30.79
N ASN A 114 -32.12 -46.70 30.76
CA ASN A 114 -33.43 -46.66 31.40
C ASN A 114 -34.40 -47.65 30.75
N ASP A 115 -34.45 -47.67 29.41
CA ASP A 115 -35.29 -48.59 28.64
C ASP A 115 -34.93 -50.05 28.93
N MET A 116 -33.65 -50.39 29.04
CA MET A 116 -33.20 -51.72 29.46
C MET A 116 -33.70 -52.10 30.86
N ILE A 117 -33.60 -51.19 31.83
CA ILE A 117 -34.08 -51.44 33.20
C ILE A 117 -35.59 -51.65 33.20
N LEU A 118 -36.34 -50.82 32.48
CA LEU A 118 -37.79 -50.97 32.33
C LEU A 118 -38.16 -52.32 31.71
N GLN A 119 -37.46 -52.75 30.66
CA GLN A 119 -37.66 -54.07 30.05
C GLN A 119 -37.39 -55.20 31.05
N CYS A 120 -36.32 -55.12 31.85
CA CYS A 120 -36.03 -56.11 32.88
C CYS A 120 -37.16 -56.18 33.93
N ILE A 121 -37.60 -55.04 34.46
CA ILE A 121 -38.67 -54.97 35.46
C ILE A 121 -39.98 -55.56 34.89
N LEU A 122 -40.38 -55.13 33.69
CA LEU A 122 -41.59 -55.61 33.04
C LEU A 122 -41.53 -57.12 32.75
N GLY A 123 -40.39 -57.61 32.27
CA GLY A 123 -40.16 -59.04 32.02
C GLY A 123 -40.26 -59.90 33.29
N LEU A 124 -39.74 -59.41 34.42
CA LEU A 124 -39.86 -60.07 35.73
C LEU A 124 -41.33 -60.15 36.19
N HIS A 125 -42.13 -59.12 35.97
CA HIS A 125 -43.55 -59.11 36.34
C HIS A 125 -44.40 -60.05 35.47
N LEU A 126 -44.04 -60.25 34.20
CA LEU A 126 -44.69 -61.22 33.31
C LEU A 126 -44.38 -62.67 33.70
N GLY A 127 -43.15 -62.96 34.10
CA GLY A 127 -42.73 -64.30 34.56
C GLY A 127 -43.38 -64.71 35.89
N ASN A 128 -43.52 -63.78 36.84
CA ASN A 128 -44.11 -64.05 38.16
C ASN A 128 -45.64 -64.24 38.16
N ARG A 129 -46.34 -63.92 37.07
CA ARG A 129 -47.80 -64.09 36.96
C ARG A 129 -48.21 -65.42 36.31
N ALA A 130 -47.24 -66.18 35.77
CA ALA A 130 -47.48 -67.43 35.04
C ALA A 130 -47.27 -68.71 35.89
N THR A 131 -46.99 -68.58 37.19
CA THR A 131 -46.90 -69.66 38.19
C THR A 131 -47.97 -69.50 39.25
#